data_AF-A0A926YFS3-F1
#
_entry.id   AF-A0A926YFS3-F1
#
_cell.length_a   1.000
_cell.length_b   1.000
_cell.length_c   1.000
_cell.angle_alpha   90.00
_cell.angle_beta   90.00
_cell.angle_gamma   90.00
#
_symmetry.space_group_name_H-M   'P 1'
#
loop_
_entity.id
_entity.type
_entity.pdbx_description
1 polymer ?
#
loop_
_entity_poly.entity_id
_entity_poly.type
_entity_poly.pdbx_seq_one_letter_code
_entity_poly.pdbx_strand_id
1 'polypeptide(L)'
;MYLKPRPGSAYLTSLLLVASCSACLAQPSTPLTAPTQIAQRSPNLRSAQVVSTGDGDTLRVRTAGATQPIIVRLACVDALESDQPGGQAAASRLTQLLPRDVAVALRVVADCYGRTGRDDPP
;
A
#
# COMPACT_ATOMS: atom_id res chain seq x y z
N MET A 1 -20.07 8.36 -43.27
CA MET A 1 -19.72 6.98 -42.86
C MET A 1 -18.71 6.44 -43.85
N TYR A 2 -17.54 6.03 -43.39
CA TYR A 2 -16.49 5.50 -44.27
C TYR A 2 -15.87 4.28 -43.58
N LEU A 3 -16.32 3.08 -43.97
CA LEU A 3 -15.60 1.84 -43.70
C LEU A 3 -14.84 1.45 -44.96
N LYS A 4 -13.52 1.43 -44.86
CA LYS A 4 -12.61 0.97 -45.92
C LYS A 4 -11.97 -0.36 -45.47
N PRO A 5 -11.85 -1.35 -46.36
CA PRO A 5 -11.82 -2.77 -45.99
C PRO A 5 -10.47 -3.30 -45.50
N ARG A 6 -10.51 -4.39 -44.73
CA ARG A 6 -9.41 -5.35 -44.55
C ARG A 6 -9.62 -6.48 -45.56
N PRO A 7 -8.61 -6.87 -46.34
CA PRO A 7 -8.10 -8.23 -46.15
C PRO A 7 -6.60 -8.37 -46.48
N GLY A 8 -5.91 -9.24 -45.75
CA GLY A 8 -4.51 -9.54 -46.03
C GLY A 8 -3.96 -10.63 -45.11
N SER A 9 -4.47 -11.84 -45.29
CA SER A 9 -3.90 -13.08 -44.76
C SER A 9 -2.55 -13.33 -45.44
N ALA A 10 -1.49 -13.52 -44.67
CA ALA A 10 -0.26 -14.11 -45.14
C ALA A 10 0.28 -15.04 -44.06
N TYR A 11 -0.09 -16.31 -44.18
CA TYR A 11 0.73 -17.44 -43.75
C TYR A 11 2.12 -17.28 -44.35
N LEU A 12 3.18 -17.51 -43.59
CA LEU A 12 4.41 -18.11 -44.12
C LEU A 12 5.28 -18.65 -42.98
N THR A 13 5.22 -19.97 -42.88
CA THR A 13 6.18 -20.88 -42.28
C THR A 13 7.61 -20.52 -42.68
N SER A 14 8.52 -20.47 -41.72
CA SER A 14 9.93 -20.78 -42.00
C SER A 14 10.56 -21.47 -40.79
N LEU A 15 10.56 -22.79 -40.89
CA LEU A 15 11.41 -23.71 -40.16
C LEU A 15 12.83 -23.55 -40.71
N LEU A 16 13.82 -23.22 -39.87
CA LEU A 16 15.20 -23.61 -40.13
C LEU A 16 15.98 -23.78 -38.83
N LEU A 17 16.29 -25.05 -38.62
CA LEU A 17 17.19 -25.66 -37.66
C LEU A 17 18.60 -25.08 -37.80
N VAL A 18 19.23 -24.64 -36.70
CA VAL A 18 20.68 -24.48 -36.65
C VAL A 18 21.25 -25.34 -35.53
N ALA A 19 22.26 -26.08 -35.93
CA ALA A 19 22.92 -27.15 -35.23
C ALA A 19 23.77 -26.66 -34.05
N SER A 20 23.73 -27.46 -32.99
CA SER A 20 24.77 -27.79 -32.01
C SER A 20 25.98 -26.83 -31.85
N CYS A 21 26.18 -26.35 -30.62
CA CYS A 21 27.53 -26.19 -30.09
C CYS A 21 27.61 -26.68 -28.65
N SER A 22 28.49 -27.65 -28.49
CA SER A 22 29.01 -28.34 -27.31
C SER A 22 29.01 -27.58 -25.98
N ALA A 23 28.53 -28.30 -24.96
CA ALA A 23 29.03 -28.34 -23.58
C ALA A 23 29.90 -27.15 -23.10
N CYS A 24 29.24 -26.11 -22.58
CA CYS A 24 29.83 -25.27 -21.54
C CYS A 24 29.31 -25.75 -20.19
N LEU A 25 30.14 -26.60 -19.56
CA LEU A 25 30.39 -26.70 -18.12
C LEU A 25 29.23 -26.27 -17.20
N ALA A 26 28.55 -27.26 -16.65
CA ALA A 26 27.73 -27.10 -15.46
C ALA A 26 28.56 -26.45 -14.34
N GLN A 27 28.23 -25.21 -14.00
CA GLN A 27 28.72 -24.59 -12.77
C GLN A 27 27.93 -25.20 -11.61
N PRO A 28 28.57 -25.82 -10.60
CA PRO A 28 27.91 -26.06 -9.33
C PRO A 28 27.63 -24.71 -8.71
N SER A 29 26.41 -24.19 -8.88
CA SER A 29 25.94 -23.04 -8.12
C SER A 29 25.84 -23.53 -6.68
N THR A 30 26.82 -23.16 -5.88
CA THR A 30 26.70 -23.22 -4.43
C THR A 30 25.36 -22.58 -4.05
N PRO A 31 24.51 -23.23 -3.24
CA PRO A 31 23.40 -22.52 -2.66
C PRO A 31 24.02 -21.42 -1.80
N LEU A 32 23.92 -20.18 -2.27
CA LEU A 32 24.11 -19.02 -1.42
C LEU A 32 23.04 -19.18 -0.33
N THR A 33 23.46 -19.69 0.82
CA THR A 33 22.68 -19.64 2.06
C THR A 33 22.28 -18.20 2.24
N ALA A 34 21.06 -17.88 1.79
CA ALA A 34 20.46 -16.60 2.02
C ALA A 34 20.50 -16.39 3.54
N PRO A 35 20.99 -15.24 4.04
CA PRO A 35 20.86 -14.96 5.44
C PRO A 35 19.38 -15.07 5.76
N THR A 36 19.03 -16.00 6.65
CA THR A 36 17.70 -16.10 7.24
C THR A 36 17.42 -14.73 7.83
N GLN A 37 16.69 -13.91 7.09
CA GLN A 37 16.33 -12.57 7.50
C GLN A 37 15.41 -12.76 8.70
N ILE A 38 15.99 -12.62 9.89
CA ILE A 38 15.26 -12.65 11.15
C ILE A 38 14.22 -11.55 11.00
N ALA A 39 12.96 -11.94 10.83
CA ALA A 39 11.84 -11.02 10.65
C ALA A 39 11.73 -10.19 11.94
N GLN A 40 12.41 -9.05 11.97
CA GLN A 40 12.34 -8.10 13.06
C GLN A 40 10.95 -7.48 13.03
N ARG A 41 10.01 -8.14 13.70
CA ARG A 41 8.69 -7.58 14.00
C ARG A 41 8.93 -6.28 14.75
N SER A 42 8.66 -5.14 14.11
CA SER A 42 8.88 -3.85 14.76
C SER A 42 8.10 -3.84 16.08
N PRO A 43 8.72 -3.53 17.22
CA PRO A 43 8.11 -3.69 18.55
C PRO A 43 6.85 -2.83 18.76
N ASN A 44 6.56 -1.93 17.82
CA ASN A 44 5.42 -1.01 17.85
C ASN A 44 4.36 -1.30 16.78
N LEU A 45 4.43 -2.44 16.07
CA LEU A 45 3.41 -2.86 15.11
C LEU A 45 2.28 -3.62 15.80
N ARG A 46 1.08 -3.06 15.78
CA ARG A 46 -0.14 -3.64 16.34
C ARG A 46 -1.12 -4.00 15.23
N SER A 47 -1.64 -5.22 15.24
CA SER A 47 -2.71 -5.62 14.32
C SER A 47 -4.05 -5.07 14.80
N ALA A 48 -4.84 -4.52 13.87
CA ALA A 48 -6.17 -3.99 14.15
C ALA A 48 -7.11 -4.22 12.97
N GLN A 49 -8.41 -4.08 13.21
CA GLN A 49 -9.45 -4.09 12.17
C GLN A 49 -10.08 -2.71 12.05
N VAL A 50 -10.33 -2.27 10.81
CA VAL A 50 -11.00 -1.00 10.53
C VAL A 50 -12.48 -1.12 10.86
N VAL A 51 -12.98 -0.25 11.74
CA VAL A 51 -14.40 -0.17 12.11
C VAL A 51 -15.11 0.89 11.29
N SER A 52 -14.49 2.06 11.15
CA SER A 52 -14.98 3.14 10.30
C SER A 52 -13.88 4.17 10.04
N THR A 53 -14.05 4.94 8.99
CA THR A 53 -13.29 6.16 8.68
C THR A 53 -14.08 7.37 9.17
N GLY A 54 -13.40 8.44 9.58
CA GLY A 54 -13.99 9.74 9.91
C GLY A 54 -13.69 10.73 8.79
N ASP A 55 -12.79 11.66 9.06
CA ASP A 55 -12.21 12.57 8.07
C ASP A 55 -11.09 11.89 7.26
N GLY A 56 -10.36 12.67 6.45
CA GLY A 56 -9.30 12.13 5.58
C GLY A 56 -8.04 11.59 6.28
N ASP A 57 -7.91 11.78 7.60
CA ASP A 57 -6.79 11.30 8.42
C ASP A 57 -7.23 10.46 9.63
N THR A 58 -8.54 10.35 9.88
CA THR A 58 -9.09 9.82 11.13
C THR A 58 -9.66 8.42 10.92
N LEU A 59 -9.15 7.47 11.69
CA LEU A 59 -9.53 6.06 11.63
C LEU A 59 -10.06 5.57 12.97
N ARG A 60 -11.17 4.84 12.93
CA ARG A 60 -11.66 4.04 14.07
C ARG A 60 -11.29 2.60 13.83
N VAL A 61 -10.53 2.03 14.76
CA VAL A 61 -9.97 0.69 14.64
C VAL A 61 -10.21 -0.11 15.91
N ARG A 62 -10.32 -1.42 15.78
CA ARG A 62 -10.42 -2.36 16.90
C ARG A 62 -9.17 -3.21 16.95
N THR A 63 -8.41 -3.12 18.03
CA THR A 63 -7.25 -3.98 18.27
C THR A 63 -7.67 -5.30 18.92
N ALA A 64 -6.85 -6.33 18.76
CA ALA A 64 -7.06 -7.60 19.48
C ALA A 64 -7.11 -7.35 21.00
N GLY A 65 -8.17 -7.83 21.65
CA GLY A 65 -8.39 -7.67 23.09
C GLY A 65 -9.04 -6.36 23.53
N ALA A 66 -9.35 -5.44 22.61
CA ALA A 66 -10.10 -4.22 22.94
C ALA A 66 -11.62 -4.44 22.77
N THR A 67 -12.39 -4.14 23.81
CA THR A 67 -13.87 -4.18 23.77
C THR A 67 -14.45 -3.01 22.98
N GLN A 68 -13.78 -1.86 23.00
CA GLN A 68 -14.22 -0.64 22.33
C GLN A 68 -13.25 -0.25 21.21
N PRO A 69 -13.76 0.34 20.10
CA PRO A 69 -12.91 0.88 19.07
C PRO A 69 -12.10 2.08 19.59
N ILE A 70 -10.86 2.19 19.15
CA ILE A 70 -9.98 3.34 19.42
C ILE A 70 -9.96 4.25 18.20
N ILE A 71 -9.82 5.55 18.43
CA ILE A 71 -9.65 6.56 17.39
C ILE A 71 -8.14 6.79 17.20
N VAL A 72 -7.69 6.72 15.95
CA VAL A 72 -6.29 6.89 15.55
C VAL A 72 -6.24 7.93 14.44
N ARG A 73 -5.28 8.86 14.53
CA ARG A 73 -4.96 9.79 13.45
C ARG A 73 -3.74 9.29 12.68
N LEU A 74 -3.77 9.43 11.36
CA LEU A 74 -2.64 9.09 10.51
C LEU A 74 -1.51 10.09 10.74
N ALA A 75 -0.34 9.59 11.13
CA ALA A 75 0.82 10.45 11.34
C ALA A 75 1.32 11.04 10.02
N CYS A 76 1.77 12.29 10.07
CA CYS A 76 2.28 13.05 8.92
C CYS A 76 1.27 13.26 7.77
N VAL A 77 -0.02 12.98 8.01
CA VAL A 77 -1.11 13.22 7.06
C VAL A 77 -2.10 14.15 7.76
N ASP A 78 -2.20 15.38 7.26
CA ASP A 78 -3.21 16.34 7.70
C ASP A 78 -4.19 16.50 6.54
N ALA A 79 -5.42 16.03 6.74
CA ALA A 79 -6.47 16.12 5.73
C ALA A 79 -7.38 17.31 6.02
N LEU A 80 -8.05 17.80 4.99
CA LEU A 80 -9.13 18.77 5.18
C LEU A 80 -10.24 18.14 6.03
N GLU A 81 -10.71 18.89 7.01
CA GLU A 81 -11.86 18.52 7.84
C GLU A 81 -13.11 18.36 6.98
N SER A 82 -14.02 17.44 7.34
CA SER A 82 -15.23 17.16 6.55
C SER A 82 -16.09 18.38 6.21
N ASP A 83 -16.07 19.42 7.05
CA ASP A 83 -16.85 20.65 6.86
C ASP A 83 -16.18 21.65 5.91
N GLN A 84 -14.93 21.43 5.52
CA GLN A 84 -14.21 22.28 4.59
C GLN A 84 -14.47 21.86 3.13
N PRO A 85 -14.38 22.79 2.16
CA PRO A 85 -14.50 22.45 0.74
C PRO A 85 -13.47 21.38 0.34
N GLY A 86 -13.95 20.18 0.01
CA GLY A 86 -13.10 19.03 -0.35
C GLY A 86 -12.84 18.03 0.78
N GLY A 87 -13.27 18.32 2.02
CA GLY A 87 -13.17 17.40 3.16
C GLY A 87 -13.91 16.08 2.91
N GLN A 88 -15.11 16.13 2.35
CA GLN A 88 -15.88 14.93 2.01
C GLN A 88 -15.17 14.07 0.96
N ALA A 89 -14.43 14.69 0.04
CA ALA A 89 -13.64 13.96 -0.95
C ALA A 89 -12.45 13.24 -0.30
N ALA A 90 -11.79 13.89 0.67
CA ALA A 90 -10.70 13.28 1.44
C ALA A 90 -11.20 12.09 2.28
N ALA A 91 -12.31 12.26 3.00
CA ALA A 91 -12.97 11.18 3.76
C ALA A 91 -13.40 10.02 2.87
N SER A 92 -14.01 10.31 1.70
CA SER A 92 -14.40 9.30 0.72
C SER A 92 -13.19 8.54 0.18
N ARG A 93 -12.08 9.24 -0.08
CA ARG A 93 -10.84 8.61 -0.55
C ARG A 93 -10.26 7.67 0.49
N LEU A 94 -10.23 8.07 1.76
CA LEU A 94 -9.74 7.21 2.84
C LEU A 94 -10.62 5.95 2.98
N THR A 95 -11.94 6.11 2.86
CA THR A 95 -12.90 5.00 2.91
C THR A 95 -12.71 4.00 1.76
N GLN A 96 -12.38 4.48 0.56
CA GLN A 96 -12.06 3.61 -0.58
C GLN A 96 -10.76 2.83 -0.37
N LEU A 97 -9.77 3.42 0.31
CA LEU A 97 -8.48 2.77 0.59
C LEU A 97 -8.58 1.78 1.76
N LEU A 98 -9.39 2.12 2.77
CA LEU A 98 -9.56 1.35 4.00
C LEU A 98 -11.05 1.07 4.24
N PRO A 99 -11.64 0.14 3.46
CA PRO A 99 -13.02 -0.25 3.70
C PRO A 99 -13.15 -0.94 5.06
N ARG A 100 -14.39 -1.03 5.53
CA ARG A 100 -14.73 -1.64 6.81
C ARG A 100 -14.26 -3.10 6.88
N ASP A 101 -13.91 -3.52 8.09
CA ASP A 101 -13.50 -4.89 8.46
C ASP A 101 -12.18 -5.36 7.82
N VAL A 102 -11.41 -4.46 7.21
CA VAL A 102 -10.06 -4.75 6.73
C VAL A 102 -9.06 -4.82 7.89
N ALA A 103 -8.19 -5.83 7.86
CA ALA A 103 -7.07 -5.97 8.77
C ALA A 103 -5.93 -5.00 8.39
N VAL A 104 -5.48 -4.21 9.35
CA VAL A 104 -4.40 -3.22 9.19
C VAL A 104 -3.33 -3.41 10.26
N ALA A 105 -2.10 -3.02 9.93
CA ALA A 105 -0.99 -2.97 10.88
C ALA A 105 -0.72 -1.52 11.25
N LEU A 106 -0.90 -1.19 12.52
CA LEU A 106 -0.69 0.15 13.07
C LEU A 106 0.71 0.23 13.65
N ARG A 107 1.48 1.24 13.24
CA ARG A 107 2.74 1.60 13.90
C ARG A 107 2.51 2.84 14.74
N VAL A 108 2.69 2.73 16.05
CA VAL A 108 2.61 3.89 16.95
C VAL A 108 3.85 4.76 16.72
N VAL A 109 3.63 6.04 16.43
CA VAL A 109 4.66 7.07 16.30
C VAL A 109 4.29 8.26 17.17
N ALA A 110 5.29 9.02 17.62
CA ALA A 110 5.05 10.27 18.30
C ALA A 110 4.35 11.25 17.36
N ASP A 111 3.44 12.06 17.90
CA ASP A 111 2.76 13.10 17.12
C ASP A 111 3.79 14.11 16.59
N CYS A 112 3.77 14.33 15.27
CA CYS A 112 4.61 15.31 14.61
C CYS A 112 4.02 16.73 14.69
N TYR A 113 2.82 16.89 15.25
CA TYR A 113 2.26 18.19 15.56
C TYR A 113 2.98 18.79 16.78
N GLY A 114 4.16 19.34 16.52
CA GLY A 114 4.82 20.29 17.41
C GLY A 114 3.93 21.53 17.55
N ARG A 115 2.94 21.49 18.45
CA ARG A 115 2.16 22.66 18.84
C ARG A 115 3.05 23.59 19.67
N THR A 116 3.97 24.28 19.01
CA THR A 116 4.26 25.67 19.37
C THR A 116 3.14 26.48 18.76
N GLY A 117 2.05 26.65 19.52
CA GLY A 117 0.98 27.55 19.12
C GLY A 117 1.60 28.95 18.92
N ARG A 118 1.55 29.41 17.67
CA ARG A 118 1.26 30.79 17.27
C ARG A 118 1.37 31.82 18.41
N ASP A 119 2.47 32.56 18.45
CA ASP A 119 2.57 33.95 18.92
C ASP A 119 1.62 34.37 20.05
N ASP A 120 1.92 34.02 21.31
CA ASP A 120 1.47 34.82 22.46
C ASP A 120 2.54 35.91 22.72
N PRO A 121 2.20 37.22 22.68
CA PRO A 121 3.14 38.28 23.02
C PRO A 121 3.47 38.28 24.53
N PRO A 122 4.62 38.86 24.94
CA PRO A 122 5.12 38.82 26.32
C PRO A 122 4.23 39.53 27.34
#